data_AF-A0A7V3GU80-F1
#
_entry.id   AF-A0A7V3GU80-F1
#
_cell.length_a   1.000
_cell.length_b   1.000
_cell.length_c   1.000
_cell.angle_alpha   90.00
_cell.angle_beta   90.00
_cell.angle_gamma   90.00
#
_symmetry.space_group_name_H-M   'P 1'
#
loop_
_entity.id
_entity.type
_entity.pdbx_description
1 polymer ?
#
loop_
_entity_poly.entity_id
_entity_poly.type
_entity_poly.pdbx_seq_one_letter_code
_entity_poly.pdbx_strand_id
1 'polypeptide(L)'
;MADEDRKLAIICSKGTLDMAYPGLVLANAGLMMGIEVEMFFTFWGMDIIHKEKQKKLKFVPVGNPSTGIPNIIAMLPGMSP
;
A
#
# COMPACT_ATOMS: atom_id res chain seq x y z
N MET A 1 10.60 -22.69 20.72
CA MET A 1 10.85 -22.83 19.27
C MET A 1 10.90 -21.42 18.72
N ALA A 2 12.12 -20.92 18.47
CA ALA A 2 12.49 -19.59 17.95
C ALA A 2 11.57 -18.40 18.32
N ASP A 3 11.58 -18.03 19.60
CA ASP A 3 11.25 -16.68 20.06
C ASP A 3 12.51 -15.81 19.85
N GLU A 4 12.93 -15.69 18.59
CA GLU A 4 13.96 -14.72 18.20
C GLU A 4 13.28 -13.37 18.02
N ASP A 5 13.95 -12.26 18.36
CA ASP A 5 13.49 -10.89 18.17
C ASP A 5 13.22 -10.59 16.68
N ARG A 6 12.09 -11.08 16.16
CA ARG A 6 11.73 -10.99 14.76
C ARG A 6 11.46 -9.53 14.43
N LYS A 7 12.17 -9.03 13.41
CA LYS A 7 11.99 -7.69 12.86
C LYS A 7 11.41 -7.74 11.45
N LEU A 8 10.52 -6.80 11.14
CA LEU A 8 9.89 -6.64 9.84
C LEU A 8 9.99 -5.19 9.39
N ALA A 9 10.68 -4.94 8.28
CA ALA A 9 10.72 -3.64 7.63
C ALA A 9 9.74 -3.61 6.44
N ILE A 10 8.85 -2.62 6.41
CA ILE A 10 7.89 -2.41 5.31
C ILE A 10 8.17 -1.07 4.65
N ILE A 11 8.56 -1.09 3.37
CA ILE A 11 8.81 0.12 2.59
C ILE A 11 7.56 0.48 1.79
N CYS A 12 6.94 1.61 2.15
CA CYS A 12 5.77 2.16 1.49
C CYS A 12 6.21 3.26 0.50
N SER A 13 6.35 2.91 -0.78
CA SER A 13 6.80 3.84 -1.84
C SER A 13 5.68 4.33 -2.78
N LYS A 14 4.50 3.71 -2.72
CA LYS A 14 3.33 4.02 -3.55
C LYS A 14 2.24 4.65 -2.69
N GLY A 15 1.58 5.68 -3.21
CA GLY A 15 0.53 6.43 -2.52
C GLY A 15 -0.90 6.04 -2.89
N THR A 16 -1.12 4.93 -3.58
CA THR A 16 -2.48 4.48 -3.97
C THR A 16 -3.13 3.67 -2.85
N LEU A 17 -4.45 3.67 -2.80
CA LEU A 17 -5.21 3.00 -1.74
C LEU A 17 -4.96 1.48 -1.72
N ASP A 18 -4.93 0.86 -2.89
CA ASP A 18 -4.67 -0.57 -3.09
C ASP A 18 -3.28 -1.01 -2.64
N MET A 19 -2.30 -0.10 -2.66
CA MET A 19 -0.93 -0.40 -2.23
C MET A 19 -0.69 -0.04 -0.76
N ALA A 20 -1.44 0.92 -0.22
CA ALA A 20 -1.36 1.29 1.20
C ALA A 20 -1.93 0.19 2.12
N TYR A 21 -3.05 -0.42 1.73
CA TYR A 21 -3.74 -1.42 2.54
C TYR A 21 -2.88 -2.65 2.88
N PRO A 22 -2.21 -3.32 1.93
CA PRO A 22 -1.38 -4.48 2.22
C PRO A 22 -0.28 -4.18 3.25
N GLY A 23 0.43 -3.04 3.11
CA GLY A 23 1.48 -2.64 4.05
C GLY A 23 0.96 -2.41 5.46
N LEU A 24 -0.18 -1.70 5.59
CA LEU A 24 -0.80 -1.41 6.89
C LEU A 24 -1.40 -2.65 7.55
N VAL A 25 -2.03 -3.53 6.77
CA VAL A 25 -2.59 -4.80 7.28
C VAL A 25 -1.48 -5.74 7.75
N LEU A 26 -0.40 -5.87 6.98
CA LEU A 26 0.76 -6.69 7.37
C LEU A 26 1.47 -6.13 8.59
N ALA A 27 1.62 -4.79 8.68
CA ALA A 27 2.18 -4.17 9.88
C ALA A 27 1.38 -4.52 11.13
N ASN A 28 0.04 -4.39 11.07
CA ASN A 28 -0.83 -4.75 12.18
C ASN A 28 -0.74 -6.25 12.52
N ALA A 29 -0.72 -7.13 11.52
CA ALA A 29 -0.55 -8.57 11.73
C ALA A 29 0.79 -8.92 12.40
N GLY A 30 1.87 -8.27 11.96
CA GLY A 30 3.20 -8.42 12.56
C GLY A 30 3.21 -8.01 14.03
N LEU A 31 2.67 -6.83 14.34
CA LEU A 31 2.56 -6.35 15.72
C LEU A 31 1.72 -7.30 16.60
N MET A 32 0.61 -7.84 16.09
CA MET A 32 -0.21 -8.82 16.83
C MET A 32 0.51 -10.15 17.08
N MET A 33 1.49 -10.50 16.26
CA MET A 33 2.32 -11.70 16.43
C MET A 33 3.58 -11.44 17.26
N GLY A 34 3.73 -10.25 17.87
CA GLY A 34 4.91 -9.89 18.66
C GLY A 34 6.16 -9.59 17.82
N ILE A 35 6.02 -9.29 16.53
CA ILE A 35 7.13 -8.90 15.64
C ILE A 35 7.37 -7.39 15.79
N GLU A 36 8.64 -6.97 15.90
CA GLU A 36 9.04 -5.57 15.82
C GLU A 36 8.87 -5.08 14.37
N VAL A 37 7.96 -4.13 14.14
CA VAL A 37 7.66 -3.63 12.79
C VAL A 37 8.15 -2.20 12.61
N GLU A 38 8.99 -1.98 11.61
CA GLU A 38 9.36 -0.65 11.14
C GLU A 38 8.71 -0.36 9.79
N MET A 39 8.09 0.81 9.66
CA MET A 39 7.51 1.26 8.40
C MET A 39 8.27 2.49 7.88
N PHE A 40 8.82 2.37 6.68
CA PHE A 40 9.50 3.47 5.99
C PHE A 40 8.64 4.00 4.85
N PHE A 41 8.13 5.22 4.99
CA PHE A 41 7.35 5.90 3.98
C PHE A 41 8.26 6.78 3.13
N THR A 42 8.19 6.64 1.81
CA THR A 42 9.04 7.41 0.88
C THR A 42 8.30 7.73 -0.42
N PHE A 43 8.78 8.75 -1.14
CA PHE A 43 8.18 9.27 -2.37
C PHE A 43 6.67 9.50 -2.23
N TRP A 44 5.84 8.91 -3.11
CA TRP A 44 4.38 8.99 -3.06
C TRP A 44 3.77 8.28 -1.85
N GLY A 45 4.49 7.35 -1.21
CA GLY A 45 4.05 6.71 0.02
C GLY A 45 3.90 7.67 1.20
N MET A 46 4.52 8.87 1.14
CA MET A 46 4.31 9.93 2.13
C MET A 46 2.84 10.37 2.21
N ASP A 47 2.08 10.24 1.12
CA ASP A 47 0.66 10.62 1.09
C ASP A 47 -0.20 9.71 1.99
N ILE A 48 0.27 8.50 2.32
CA ILE A 48 -0.39 7.57 3.24
C ILE A 48 -0.44 8.13 4.66
N ILE A 49 0.62 8.82 5.11
CA ILE A 49 0.72 9.37 6.47
C ILE A 49 0.40 10.87 6.55
N HIS A 50 0.19 11.52 5.40
CA HIS A 50 -0.09 12.94 5.35
C HIS A 50 -1.57 13.22 5.66
N LYS A 51 -1.84 13.96 6.75
CA LYS A 51 -3.19 14.16 7.33
C LYS A 51 -4.29 14.56 6.34
N GLU A 52 -3.96 15.41 5.37
CA GLU A 52 -4.92 15.92 4.38
C GLU A 52 -5.06 15.02 3.15
N LYS A 53 -4.03 14.26 2.81
CA LYS A 53 -3.96 13.47 1.58
C LYS A 53 -4.40 12.02 1.80
N GLN A 54 -4.16 11.46 2.99
CA GLN A 54 -4.54 10.08 3.32
C GLN A 54 -6.04 9.80 3.10
N LYS A 55 -6.90 10.82 3.27
CA LYS A 55 -8.36 10.71 3.07
C LYS A 55 -8.76 10.70 1.59
N LYS A 56 -7.82 11.02 0.69
CA LYS A 56 -8.06 11.20 -0.74
C LYS A 56 -7.38 10.12 -1.58
N LEU A 57 -6.68 9.16 -0.97
CA LEU A 57 -6.06 8.06 -1.69
C LEU A 57 -7.10 7.32 -2.53
N LYS A 58 -6.73 6.99 -3.77
CA LYS A 58 -7.62 6.32 -4.72
C LYS A 58 -7.10 4.94 -5.05
N PHE A 59 -8.05 4.06 -5.33
CA PHE A 59 -7.77 2.77 -5.96
C PHE A 59 -7.37 3.01 -7.41
N VAL A 60 -6.30 2.36 -7.88
CA VAL A 60 -5.94 2.40 -9.31
C VAL A 60 -6.43 1.13 -10.00
N PRO A 61 -7.53 1.21 -10.77
CA PRO A 61 -8.09 0.04 -11.44
C PRO A 61 -7.30 -0.38 -12.68
N VAL A 62 -6.67 0.59 -13.34
CA VAL A 62 -5.94 0.40 -14.59
C VAL A 62 -4.56 -0.19 -14.30
N GLY A 63 -4.26 -1.34 -14.89
CA GLY A 63 -2.99 -2.06 -14.68
C GLY A 63 -3.00 -3.02 -13.50
N ASN A 64 -4.11 -3.15 -12.76
CA ASN A 64 -4.32 -4.23 -11.79
C ASN A 64 -5.04 -5.41 -12.48
N PRO A 65 -4.37 -6.54 -12.75
CA PRO A 65 -4.97 -7.67 -13.48
C PRO A 65 -6.22 -8.27 -12.79
N SER A 66 -6.37 -8.03 -11.49
CA SER A 66 -7.47 -8.60 -10.69
C SER A 66 -8.79 -7.85 -10.81
N THR A 67 -8.80 -6.65 -11.42
CA THR A 67 -10.02 -5.83 -11.57
C THR A 67 -10.89 -6.29 -12.74
N GLY A 68 -10.36 -7.15 -13.62
CA GLY A 68 -11.06 -7.61 -14.82
C GLY A 68 -11.29 -6.53 -15.87
N ILE A 69 -10.69 -5.32 -15.71
CA ILE A 69 -10.82 -4.24 -16.68
C ILE A 69 -9.88 -4.50 -17.86
N PRO A 70 -10.39 -4.62 -19.10
CA PRO A 70 -9.55 -4.79 -20.28
C PRO A 70 -8.56 -3.63 -20.45
N ASN A 71 -7.30 -3.93 -20.80
CA ASN A 71 -6.26 -2.90 -21.00
C ASN A 71 -6.63 -1.82 -22.03
N ILE A 72 -7.50 -2.12 -23.01
CA ILE A 72 -7.95 -1.13 -24.01
C ILE A 72 -8.74 0.02 -23.38
N ILE A 73 -9.39 -0.23 -22.24
CA ILE A 73 -10.18 0.76 -21.51
C ILE A 73 -9.26 1.82 -20.86
N ALA A 74 -7.97 1.52 -20.66
CA ALA A 74 -6.96 2.49 -20.23
C ALA A 74 -6.66 3.59 -21.26
N MET A 75 -7.08 3.40 -22.52
CA MET A 75 -6.89 4.39 -23.60
C MET A 75 -8.01 5.45 -23.61
N LEU A 76 -9.07 5.28 -22.80
CA LEU A 76 -10.13 6.27 -22.69
C LEU A 76 -9.66 7.52 -21.93
N PRO A 77 -9.93 8.74 -22.44
CA PRO A 77 -9.59 9.97 -21.73
C PRO A 77 -10.20 10.01 -20.32
N GLY A 78 -9.39 10.35 -19.31
CA GLY A 78 -9.81 10.40 -17.91
C GLY A 78 -9.61 9.12 -17.10
N MET A 79 -9.04 8.07 -17.72
CA MET A 79 -8.74 6.77 -17.09
C MET A 79 -7.24 6.57 -16.83
N SER A 80 -6.48 7.67 -16.70
CA SER A 80 -5.06 7.62 -16.35
C SER A 80 -4.84 7.07 -14.93
N PRO A 81 -3.73 6.36 -14.68
CA PRO A 81 -3.33 5.96 -13.32
C PRO A 81 -3.02 7.15 -12.40
#